data_AF-A0A914CMW2-F1
#
_entry.id   AF-A0A914CMW2-F1
#
_cell.length_a   1.000
_cell.length_b   1.000
_cell.length_c   1.000
_cell.angle_alpha   90.00
_cell.angle_beta   90.00
_cell.angle_gamma   90.00
#
_symmetry.space_group_name_H-M   'P 1'
#
loop_
_entity.id
_entity.type
_entity.pdbx_description
1 polymer ?
#
loop_
_entity_poly.entity_id
_entity_poly.type
_entity_poly.pdbx_seq_one_letter_code
_entity_poly.pdbx_strand_id
1 'polypeptide(L)'
;MVTVQSADSGKRATVLIVDCADEMFSETIDGQPLFTIALKGIREQINYLCCAGDLQEYSVLMFINTAQTNDDAHHQESVYVHRAMNNMNADWVREIDGWIASGMS
;
A
#
# COMPACT_ATOMS: atom_id res chain seq x y z
N MET A 1 1.10 -6.90 6.80
CA MET A 1 1.64 -7.21 5.47
C MET A 1 1.60 -8.70 5.26
N VAL A 2 0.91 -9.17 4.22
CA VAL A 2 0.87 -10.59 3.84
C VAL A 2 1.66 -10.75 2.55
N THR A 3 2.74 -11.52 2.58
CA THR A 3 3.54 -11.85 1.39
C THR A 3 3.17 -13.25 0.94
N VAL A 4 2.67 -13.39 -0.29
CA VAL A 4 2.36 -14.70 -0.89
C VAL A 4 3.46 -15.04 -1.90
N GLN A 5 4.24 -16.09 -1.65
CA GLN A 5 5.24 -16.59 -2.60
C GLN A 5 4.67 -17.78 -3.39
N SER A 6 4.67 -17.67 -4.72
CA SER A 6 4.51 -18.83 -5.61
C SER A 6 5.85 -19.56 -5.72
N ALA A 7 5.87 -20.85 -5.39
CA ALA A 7 7.11 -21.65 -5.27
C ALA A 7 7.81 -21.95 -6.61
N ASP A 8 7.20 -21.65 -7.76
CA ASP A 8 7.70 -22.12 -9.08
C ASP A 8 8.00 -21.00 -10.10
N SER A 9 7.86 -19.72 -9.74
CA SER A 9 8.20 -18.60 -10.65
C SER A 9 9.26 -17.70 -10.02
N GLY A 10 10.35 -17.39 -10.75
CA GLY A 10 11.37 -16.42 -10.32
C GLY A 10 10.88 -14.98 -10.12
N LYS A 11 9.58 -14.73 -10.33
CA LYS A 11 8.91 -13.44 -10.12
C LYS A 11 8.15 -13.47 -8.80
N ARG A 12 8.32 -12.43 -7.99
CA ARG A 12 7.61 -12.25 -6.71
C ARG A 12 6.41 -11.34 -6.91
N ALA A 13 5.37 -11.56 -6.13
CA ALA A 13 4.22 -10.68 -6.05
C ALA A 13 3.96 -10.28 -4.60
N THR A 14 3.74 -9.00 -4.36
CA THR A 14 3.44 -8.45 -3.04
C THR A 14 2.11 -7.72 -3.06
N VAL A 15 1.24 -8.06 -2.12
CA VAL A 15 -0.05 -7.37 -1.94
C VAL A 15 0.07 -6.51 -0.68
N LEU A 16 0.01 -5.20 -0.88
CA LEU A 16 0.03 -4.19 0.16
C LEU A 16 -1.42 -3.83 0.46
N ILE A 17 -1.86 -4.13 1.68
CA ILE A 17 -3.21 -3.87 2.16
C ILE A 17 -3.12 -2.87 3.30
N VAL A 18 -3.86 -1.78 3.19
CA VAL A 18 -3.97 -0.75 4.22
C VAL A 18 -5.41 -0.70 4.71
N ASP A 19 -5.58 -0.72 6.03
CA ASP A 19 -6.88 -0.54 6.66
C ASP A 19 -7.23 0.95 6.74
N CYS A 20 -8.47 1.29 6.38
CA CYS A 20 -9.04 2.63 6.45
C CYS A 20 -10.22 2.73 7.45
N ALA A 21 -10.32 1.82 8.42
CA ALA A 21 -11.25 1.95 9.53
C ALA A 21 -10.95 3.21 10.38
N ASP A 22 -11.96 3.74 11.08
CA ASP A 22 -11.86 4.99 11.85
C ASP A 22 -10.75 4.95 12.92
N GLU A 23 -10.47 3.76 13.47
CA GLU A 23 -9.40 3.51 14.45
C GLU A 23 -8.02 3.84 13.86
N MET A 24 -7.82 3.65 12.55
CA MET A 24 -6.54 3.91 11.89
C MET A 24 -6.20 5.41 11.85
N PHE A 25 -7.21 6.28 11.94
CA PHE A 25 -7.05 7.73 11.93
C PHE A 25 -7.09 8.34 13.34
N SER A 26 -7.80 7.70 14.28
CA SER A 26 -7.98 8.19 15.64
C SER A 26 -6.93 7.69 16.64
N GLU A 27 -6.41 6.47 16.46
CA GLU A 27 -5.33 5.95 17.31
C GLU A 27 -3.95 6.44 16.83
N THR A 28 -3.07 6.73 17.79
CA THR A 28 -1.74 7.26 17.49
C THR A 28 -0.63 6.52 18.22
N ILE A 29 0.51 6.36 17.54
CA ILE A 29 1.79 5.95 18.15
C ILE A 29 2.77 7.10 17.93
N ASP A 30 3.46 7.52 19.00
CA ASP A 30 4.41 8.65 18.97
C ASP A 30 3.82 9.94 18.35
N GLY A 31 2.52 10.17 18.60
CA GLY A 31 1.79 11.34 18.11
C GLY A 31 1.42 11.29 16.61
N GLN A 32 1.52 10.12 15.96
CA GLN A 32 1.16 9.94 14.55
C GLN A 32 0.03 8.92 14.40
N PRO A 33 -0.98 9.18 13.53
CA PRO A 33 -2.03 8.21 13.24
C PRO A 33 -1.47 6.88 12.73
N LEU A 34 -2.11 5.77 13.11
CA LEU A 34 -1.73 4.43 12.63
C LEU A 34 -1.71 4.34 11.11
N PHE A 35 -2.65 5.01 10.44
CA PHE A 35 -2.70 5.12 8.97
C PHE A 35 -1.42 5.70 8.40
N THR A 36 -0.95 6.82 8.96
CA THR A 36 0.30 7.47 8.55
C THR A 36 1.51 6.57 8.78
N ILE A 37 1.54 5.80 9.87
CA ILE A 37 2.61 4.85 10.17
C ILE A 37 2.62 3.70 9.15
N ALA A 38 1.44 3.18 8.79
CA ALA A 38 1.31 2.14 7.76
C ALA A 38 1.82 2.62 6.40
N LEU A 39 1.47 3.85 5.99
CA LEU A 39 1.97 4.47 4.76
C LEU A 39 3.49 4.64 4.76
N LYS A 40 4.09 5.05 5.89
CA LYS A 40 5.55 5.10 6.05
C LYS A 40 6.19 3.73 5.89
N GLY A 41 5.59 2.68 6.44
CA GLY A 41 6.07 1.31 6.27
C GLY A 41 6.08 0.86 4.80
N ILE A 42 5.01 1.18 4.06
CA ILE A 42 4.93 0.90 2.62
C ILE A 42 5.99 1.67 1.84
N ARG A 43 6.14 2.96 2.13
CA ARG A 43 7.16 3.82 1.53
C ARG A 43 8.57 3.23 1.69
N GLU A 44 8.94 2.79 2.88
CA GLU A 44 10.25 2.17 3.12
C GLU A 44 10.42 0.85 2.36
N GLN A 45 9.36 0.03 2.25
CA GLN A 45 9.39 -1.18 1.43
C GLN A 45 9.63 -0.88 -0.05
N ILE A 46 8.95 0.15 -0.60
CA ILE A 46 9.16 0.58 -1.98
C ILE A 46 10.59 1.07 -2.18
N ASN A 47 11.10 1.91 -1.27
CA ASN A 47 12.47 2.41 -1.32
C ASN A 47 13.49 1.27 -1.32
N TYR A 48 13.29 0.26 -0.46
CA TYR A 48 14.15 -0.91 -0.43
C TYR A 48 14.20 -1.64 -1.78
N LEU A 49 13.04 -1.90 -2.39
CA LEU A 49 12.97 -2.61 -3.67
C LEU A 49 13.55 -1.80 -4.84
N CYS A 50 13.26 -0.49 -4.88
CA CYS A 50 13.84 0.41 -5.87
C CYS A 50 15.37 0.47 -5.77
N CYS A 51 15.92 0.53 -4.55
CA CYS A 51 17.36 0.57 -4.32
C CYS A 51 18.06 -0.78 -4.52
N ALA A 52 17.38 -1.89 -4.23
CA ALA A 52 17.90 -3.25 -4.45
C ALA A 52 17.98 -3.62 -5.93
N GLY A 53 17.34 -2.86 -6.82
CA GLY A 53 17.29 -3.14 -8.26
C GLY A 53 16.44 -4.36 -8.60
N ASP A 54 15.60 -4.83 -7.68
CA ASP A 54 14.70 -5.96 -7.91
C ASP A 54 13.46 -5.52 -8.68
N LEU A 55 13.65 -5.34 -10.00
CA LEU A 55 12.59 -4.99 -10.95
C LEU A 55 11.71 -6.20 -11.33
N GLN A 56 11.86 -7.36 -10.67
CA GLN A 56 11.06 -8.55 -10.96
C GLN A 56 9.90 -8.76 -9.98
N GLU A 57 9.77 -7.90 -8.97
CA GLU A 57 8.65 -7.92 -8.05
C GLU A 57 7.48 -7.08 -8.59
N TYR A 58 6.32 -7.72 -8.71
CA TYR A 58 5.05 -7.07 -8.98
C TYR A 58 4.35 -6.75 -7.67
N SER A 59 3.61 -5.66 -7.63
CA SER A 59 2.92 -5.24 -6.41
C SER A 59 1.56 -4.63 -6.68
N VAL A 60 0.67 -4.85 -5.73
CA VAL A 60 -0.68 -4.28 -5.67
C VAL A 60 -0.77 -3.44 -4.41
N LEU A 61 -1.38 -2.27 -4.49
CA LEU A 61 -1.76 -1.48 -3.32
C LEU A 61 -3.28 -1.37 -3.28
N MET A 62 -3.88 -1.81 -2.18
CA MET A 62 -5.31 -1.72 -1.92
C MET A 62 -5.59 -1.19 -0.52
N PHE A 63 -6.72 -0.51 -0.41
CA PHE A 63 -7.30 -0.04 0.83
C PHE A 63 -8.56 -0.85 1.14
N ILE A 64 -8.75 -1.22 2.40
CA ILE A 64 -9.94 -1.92 2.89
C ILE A 64 -10.69 -1.05 3.89
N ASN A 65 -11.94 -1.38 4.19
CA ASN A 65 -12.83 -0.56 5.03
C ASN A 65 -12.98 0.87 4.51
N THR A 66 -12.96 1.03 3.18
CA THR A 66 -13.10 2.33 2.52
C THR A 66 -14.57 2.70 2.33
N ALA A 67 -14.88 4.00 2.33
CA ALA A 67 -16.23 4.50 2.04
C ALA A 67 -16.64 4.33 0.56
N GLN A 68 -15.67 4.09 -0.33
CA GLN A 68 -15.87 3.97 -1.77
C GLN A 68 -15.18 2.71 -2.30
N THR A 69 -15.89 1.97 -3.15
CA THR A 69 -15.34 0.85 -3.90
C THR A 69 -15.11 1.28 -5.35
N ASN A 70 -13.99 0.86 -5.94
CA ASN A 70 -13.71 1.10 -7.37
C ASN A 70 -13.92 -0.17 -8.21
N ASP A 71 -13.98 0.00 -9.54
CA ASP A 71 -14.26 -1.11 -10.47
C ASP A 71 -13.18 -2.21 -10.43
N ASP A 72 -11.93 -1.82 -10.14
CA ASP A 72 -10.79 -2.73 -10.00
C ASP A 72 -10.94 -3.68 -8.81
N ALA A 73 -11.84 -3.38 -7.85
CA ALA A 73 -12.15 -4.26 -6.72
C ALA A 73 -13.19 -5.35 -7.06
N HIS A 74 -13.62 -5.48 -8.32
CA HIS A 74 -14.59 -6.50 -8.77
C HIS A 74 -15.89 -6.53 -7.92
N HIS A 75 -16.39 -5.36 -7.55
CA HIS A 75 -17.58 -5.18 -6.70
C HIS A 75 -17.46 -5.74 -5.27
N GLN A 76 -16.23 -5.94 -4.78
CA GLN A 76 -16.01 -6.23 -3.36
C GLN A 76 -16.26 -4.97 -2.53
N GLU A 77 -17.33 -4.96 -1.73
CA GLU A 77 -17.69 -3.82 -0.89
C GLU A 77 -16.55 -3.40 0.05
N SER A 78 -16.42 -2.09 0.23
CA SER A 78 -15.44 -1.43 1.10
C SER A 78 -13.96 -1.68 0.72
N VAL A 79 -13.69 -2.15 -0.50
CA VAL A 79 -12.32 -2.29 -1.04
C VAL A 79 -12.07 -1.28 -2.15
N TYR A 80 -10.92 -0.61 -2.10
CA TYR A 80 -10.44 0.28 -3.14
C TYR A 80 -9.05 -0.16 -3.60
N VAL A 81 -8.93 -0.60 -4.86
CA VAL A 81 -7.63 -0.98 -5.44
C VAL A 81 -6.97 0.26 -6.02
N HIS A 82 -5.99 0.80 -5.30
CA HIS A 82 -5.32 2.03 -5.72
C HIS A 82 -4.31 1.82 -6.85
N ARG A 83 -3.57 0.72 -6.79
CA ARG A 83 -2.66 0.29 -7.86
C ARG A 83 -2.89 -1.17 -8.15
N ALA A 84 -3.34 -1.46 -9.38
CA ALA A 84 -3.32 -2.81 -9.92
C ALA A 84 -1.88 -3.35 -10.04
N MET A 85 -1.76 -4.66 -10.23
CA MET A 85 -0.48 -5.39 -10.20
C MET A 85 0.53 -4.83 -11.19
N ASN A 86 1.59 -4.19 -10.69
CA ASN A 86 2.64 -3.61 -11.52
C ASN A 86 3.98 -3.52 -10.77
N ASN A 87 5.06 -3.20 -11.47
CA ASN A 87 6.34 -2.91 -10.85
C ASN A 87 6.28 -1.59 -10.06
N MET A 88 6.78 -1.62 -8.83
CA MET A 88 6.91 -0.41 -8.01
C MET A 88 8.01 0.50 -8.57
N ASN A 89 7.80 1.82 -8.47
CA ASN A 89 8.73 2.82 -8.97
C ASN A 89 8.69 4.10 -8.10
N ALA A 90 9.50 5.08 -8.47
CA ALA A 90 9.61 6.35 -7.74
C ALA A 90 8.30 7.16 -7.71
N ASP A 91 7.36 6.95 -8.63
CA ASP A 91 6.08 7.66 -8.63
C ASP A 91 5.18 7.21 -7.47
N TRP A 92 5.26 5.93 -7.09
CA TRP A 92 4.52 5.42 -5.92
C TRP A 92 5.02 6.09 -4.63
N VAL A 93 6.33 6.25 -4.49
CA VAL A 93 6.95 6.95 -3.34
C VAL A 93 6.48 8.39 -3.30
N ARG A 94 6.52 9.10 -4.44
CA ARG A 94 6.07 10.50 -4.52
C ARG A 94 4.62 10.67 -4.11
N GLU A 95 3.76 9.74 -4.52
CA GLU A 95 2.34 9.75 -4.20
C GLU A 95 2.10 9.53 -2.69
N ILE A 96 2.74 8.50 -2.11
CA ILE A 96 2.64 8.22 -0.67
C ILE A 96 3.21 9.37 0.17
N ASP A 97 4.33 9.98 -0.26
CA ASP A 97 4.88 11.18 0.39
C ASP A 97 3.90 12.35 0.35
N GLY A 98 3.14 12.49 -0.74
CA GLY A 98 2.05 13.46 -0.85
C GLY A 98 0.96 13.26 0.20
N TRP A 99 0.51 12.01 0.40
CA TRP A 99 -0.50 11.69 1.41
C TRP A 99 0.00 11.95 2.83
N ILE A 100 1.21 11.51 3.14
CA ILE A 100 1.85 11.74 4.45
C ILE A 100 1.99 13.24 4.73
N ALA A 101 2.43 14.04 3.75
CA ALA A 101 2.61 15.48 3.91
C ALA A 101 1.28 16.24 4.01
N SER A 102 0.25 15.80 3.30
CA SER A 102 -1.08 16.41 3.33
C SER A 102 -1.83 16.18 4.65
N GLY A 103 -1.36 15.25 5.48
CA GLY A 103 -2.01 14.90 6.73
C GLY A 103 -3.46 14.49 6.52
N MET A 104 -3.73 13.65 5.50
CA MET A 104 -5.07 13.13 5.20
C MET A 104 -5.77 12.76 6.52
N SER A 105 -6.76 13.58 6.86
CA SER A 105 -7.61 13.56 8.03
C SER A 105 -9.06 13.54 7.58
#